data_AF-A0A2V8R2K0-F1
#
_entry.id   AF-A0A2V8R2K0-F1
#
_cell.length_a   1.000
_cell.length_b   1.000
_cell.length_c   1.000
_cell.angle_alpha   90.00
_cell.angle_beta   90.00
_cell.angle_gamma   90.00
#
_symmetry.space_group_name_H-M   'P 1'
#
loop_
_entity.id
_entity.type
_entity.pdbx_description
1 polymer ?
#
loop_
_entity_poly.entity_id
_entity_poly.type
_entity_poly.pdbx_seq_one_letter_code
_entity_poly.pdbx_strand_id
1 'polypeptide(L)'
;ALGCAIAVVPLWAFAPSLTLLIVGAFLMQFMVQGAWGIIPAHLSELSPDSVRGFLPGFAYQCGVLVAGSVAYIEALFAERMSYAMAMSATAATVFAGAILMTALGREKRGIHFGGEMIINE
;
A
#
# COMPACT_ATOMS: atom_id res chain seq x y z
N ALA A 1 0.52 -5.14 9.56
CA ALA A 1 -0.42 -5.14 8.42
C ALA A 1 0.19 -5.83 7.19
N LEU A 2 1.25 -5.30 6.58
CA LEU A 2 1.82 -5.85 5.33
C LEU A 2 2.29 -7.31 5.44
N GLY A 3 3.00 -7.68 6.51
CA GLY A 3 3.40 -9.08 6.74
C GLY A 3 2.22 -10.03 6.94
N CYS A 4 1.15 -9.57 7.61
CA CYS A 4 -0.09 -10.33 7.74
C CYS A 4 -0.80 -10.46 6.39
N ALA A 5 -0.78 -9.44 5.54
CA ALA A 5 -1.36 -9.48 4.20
C ALA A 5 -0.69 -10.56 3.34
N ILE A 6 0.64 -10.68 3.38
CA ILE A 6 1.39 -11.77 2.72
C ILE A 6 0.90 -13.14 3.18
N ALA A 7 0.69 -13.33 4.48
CA ALA A 7 0.19 -14.59 5.02
C ALA A 7 -1.25 -14.92 4.56
N VAL A 8 -2.04 -13.92 4.18
CA VAL A 8 -3.43 -14.10 3.70
C VAL A 8 -3.48 -14.38 2.20
N VAL A 9 -2.44 -14.03 1.42
CA VAL A 9 -2.42 -14.24 -0.05
C VAL A 9 -2.81 -15.66 -0.48
N PRO A 10 -2.31 -16.76 0.14
CA PRO A 10 -2.70 -18.10 -0.26
C PRO A 10 -4.19 -18.39 -0.07
N LEU A 11 -4.76 -17.90 1.03
CA LEU A 11 -6.18 -18.05 1.34
C LEU A 11 -7.06 -17.27 0.35
N TRP A 12 -6.62 -16.08 -0.04
CA TRP A 12 -7.35 -15.24 -0.99
C TRP A 12 -7.25 -15.72 -2.44
N ALA A 13 -6.06 -16.15 -2.88
CA ALA A 13 -5.81 -16.53 -4.28
C ALA A 13 -6.21 -17.98 -4.61
N PHE A 14 -6.15 -18.89 -3.63
CA PHE A 14 -6.34 -20.34 -3.85
C PHE A 14 -7.47 -20.94 -2.99
N ALA A 15 -8.47 -20.14 -2.63
CA ALA A 15 -9.59 -20.60 -1.81
C ALA A 15 -10.31 -21.82 -2.45
N PRO A 16 -10.44 -22.96 -1.74
CA PRO A 16 -11.11 -24.14 -2.28
C PRO A 16 -12.65 -24.08 -2.13
N SER A 17 -13.18 -23.08 -1.43
CA SER A 17 -14.62 -22.89 -1.22
C SER A 17 -14.99 -21.40 -1.20
N LEU A 18 -16.24 -21.09 -1.52
CA LEU A 18 -16.76 -19.72 -1.54
C LEU A 18 -16.62 -19.04 -0.17
N THR A 19 -16.89 -19.75 0.92
CA THR A 19 -16.75 -19.21 2.28
C THR A 19 -15.31 -18.77 2.57
N LEU A 20 -14.33 -19.60 2.20
CA LEU A 20 -12.91 -19.26 2.38
C LEU A 20 -12.48 -18.11 1.46
N LEU A 21 -13.04 -18.02 0.25
CA LEU A 21 -12.80 -16.90 -0.65
C LEU A 21 -13.30 -15.57 -0.05
N ILE A 22 -14.51 -15.55 0.51
CA ILE A 22 -15.08 -14.36 1.17
C ILE A 22 -14.21 -13.94 2.34
N VAL A 23 -13.82 -14.90 3.19
CA VAL A 23 -12.95 -14.62 4.35
C VAL A 23 -11.58 -14.09 3.88
N GLY A 24 -10.96 -14.73 2.89
CA GLY A 24 -9.69 -14.30 2.32
C GLY A 24 -9.77 -12.88 1.72
N ALA A 25 -10.82 -12.59 0.95
CA ALA A 25 -11.04 -11.27 0.36
C ALA A 25 -11.26 -10.20 1.42
N PHE A 26 -12.06 -10.49 2.46
CA PHE A 26 -12.25 -9.58 3.59
C PHE A 26 -10.94 -9.29 4.31
N LEU A 27 -10.16 -10.32 4.64
CA LEU A 27 -8.90 -10.16 5.35
C LEU A 27 -7.87 -9.39 4.52
N MET A 28 -7.75 -9.70 3.22
CA MET A 28 -6.92 -8.93 2.30
C MET A 28 -7.32 -7.47 2.29
N GLN A 29 -8.62 -7.19 2.13
CA GLN A 29 -9.09 -5.82 2.05
C GLN A 29 -8.91 -5.08 3.37
N PHE A 30 -9.18 -5.71 4.50
CA PHE A 30 -8.97 -5.14 5.83
C PHE A 30 -7.50 -4.74 6.06
N MET A 31 -6.55 -5.61 5.66
CA MET A 31 -5.12 -5.29 5.73
C MET A 31 -4.72 -4.14 4.80
N VAL A 32 -5.20 -4.16 3.56
CA VAL A 32 -4.89 -3.13 2.55
C VAL A 32 -5.46 -1.79 2.99
N GLN A 33 -6.74 -1.71 3.39
CA GLN A 33 -7.36 -0.46 3.83
C GLN A 33 -6.66 0.14 5.06
N GLY A 34 -6.13 -0.68 5.95
CA GLY A 34 -5.30 -0.20 7.06
C GLY A 34 -4.07 0.58 6.58
N ALA A 35 -3.43 0.15 5.49
CA ALA A 35 -2.30 0.86 4.91
C ALA A 35 -2.72 2.17 4.19
N TRP A 36 -3.90 2.18 3.55
CA TRP A 36 -4.39 3.35 2.79
C TRP A 36 -4.53 4.62 3.62
N GLY A 37 -4.90 4.52 4.91
CA GLY A 37 -4.99 5.69 5.78
C GLY A 37 -3.63 6.15 6.32
N ILE A 38 -2.75 5.20 6.64
CA ILE A 38 -1.48 5.47 7.34
C ILE A 38 -0.44 6.08 6.39
N ILE A 39 -0.33 5.57 5.16
CA ILE A 39 0.68 6.04 4.19
C ILE A 39 0.58 7.55 3.90
N PRO A 40 -0.58 8.10 3.48
CA PRO A 40 -0.68 9.53 3.18
C PRO A 40 -0.54 10.40 4.44
N ALA A 41 -1.00 9.93 5.60
CA ALA A 41 -0.76 10.61 6.87
C ALA A 41 0.74 10.73 7.14
N HIS A 42 1.47 9.62 7.08
CA HIS A 42 2.92 9.59 7.28
C HIS A 42 3.67 10.46 6.26
N LEU A 43 3.30 10.42 4.98
CA LEU A 43 3.89 11.31 3.97
C LEU A 43 3.63 12.79 4.29
N SER A 44 2.45 13.12 4.83
CA SER A 44 2.11 14.48 5.25
C SER A 44 2.97 14.92 6.44
N GLU A 45 3.26 14.03 7.38
CA GLU A 45 4.18 14.30 8.50
C GLU A 45 5.61 14.56 8.01
N LEU A 46 6.08 13.80 7.01
CA LEU A 46 7.42 13.99 6.44
C LEU A 46 7.55 15.28 5.60
N SER A 47 6.44 15.74 5.04
CA SER A 47 6.40 16.83 4.07
C SER A 47 6.62 18.21 4.71
N PRO A 48 7.38 19.12 4.08
CA PRO A 48 7.47 20.51 4.51
C PRO A 48 6.10 21.19 4.52
N ASP A 49 5.89 22.11 5.47
CA ASP A 49 4.62 22.80 5.70
C ASP A 49 4.08 23.48 4.44
N SER A 50 4.96 24.10 3.65
CA SER A 50 4.61 24.80 2.41
C SER A 50 4.05 23.92 1.31
N VAL A 51 4.32 22.60 1.32
CA VAL A 51 3.91 21.65 0.28
C VAL A 51 3.22 20.41 0.84
N ARG A 52 2.77 20.46 2.10
CA ARG A 52 2.22 19.31 2.83
C ARG A 52 1.00 18.68 2.16
N GLY A 53 0.20 19.47 1.45
CA GLY A 53 -0.94 18.97 0.67
C GLY A 53 -0.57 18.43 -0.72
N PHE A 54 0.52 18.93 -1.33
CA PHE A 54 0.91 18.57 -2.69
C PHE A 54 1.74 17.28 -2.73
N LEU A 55 2.74 17.18 -1.86
CA LEU A 55 3.76 16.12 -1.94
C LEU A 55 3.17 14.70 -1.78
N PRO A 56 2.23 14.43 -0.85
CA PRO A 56 1.58 13.12 -0.76
C PRO A 56 0.75 12.79 -2.01
N GLY A 57 0.03 13.78 -2.56
CA GLY A 57 -0.79 13.59 -3.76
C GLY A 57 0.05 13.33 -5.01
N PHE A 58 1.14 14.07 -5.18
CA PHE A 58 2.08 13.85 -6.27
C PHE A 58 2.72 12.45 -6.19
N ALA A 59 3.19 12.07 -5.00
CA ALA A 59 3.73 10.73 -4.76
C ALA A 59 2.71 9.62 -5.08
N TYR A 60 1.45 9.82 -4.72
CA TYR A 60 0.38 8.88 -5.05
C TYR A 60 0.21 8.71 -6.57
N GLN A 61 0.18 9.81 -7.34
CA GLN A 61 0.03 9.72 -8.79
C GLN A 61 1.25 9.08 -9.47
N CYS A 62 2.48 9.33 -8.98
CA CYS A 62 3.65 8.58 -9.43
C CYS A 62 3.52 7.08 -9.15
N GLY A 63 3.00 6.70 -7.99
CA GLY A 63 2.68 5.31 -7.66
C GLY A 63 1.66 4.70 -8.61
N VAL A 64 0.57 5.42 -8.89
CA VAL A 64 -0.47 4.97 -9.84
C VAL A 64 0.09 4.81 -11.26
N LEU A 65 0.98 5.71 -11.70
CA LEU A 65 1.63 5.59 -12.99
C LEU A 65 2.42 4.28 -13.12
N VAL A 66 3.20 3.93 -12.09
CA VAL A 66 3.93 2.66 -12.04
C VAL A 66 2.96 1.48 -11.96
N ALA A 67 1.95 1.56 -11.10
CA ALA A 67 0.95 0.51 -10.90
C ALA A 67 0.10 0.24 -12.15
N GLY A 68 -0.08 1.23 -13.02
CA GLY A 68 -0.82 1.06 -14.28
C GLY A 68 -0.23 -0.01 -15.21
N SER A 69 1.07 -0.31 -15.09
CA SER A 69 1.72 -1.37 -15.85
C SER A 69 1.45 -2.78 -15.30
N VAL A 70 1.02 -2.90 -14.05
CA VAL A 70 0.89 -4.19 -13.34
C VAL A 70 -0.17 -5.06 -13.99
N ALA A 71 -1.34 -4.51 -14.31
CA ALA A 71 -2.43 -5.27 -14.94
C ALA A 71 -2.02 -5.86 -16.30
N TYR A 72 -1.21 -5.13 -17.07
CA TYR A 72 -0.67 -5.61 -18.34
C TYR A 72 0.33 -6.76 -18.13
N ILE A 73 1.28 -6.57 -17.21
CA ILE A 73 2.27 -7.60 -16.85
C ILE A 73 1.59 -8.87 -16.32
N GLU A 74 0.57 -8.70 -15.48
CA GLU A 74 -0.20 -9.80 -14.91
C GLU A 74 -0.96 -10.58 -15.99
N ALA A 75 -1.57 -9.89 -16.97
CA ALA A 75 -2.21 -10.53 -18.10
C ALA A 75 -1.21 -11.36 -18.94
N LEU A 76 -0.01 -10.85 -19.19
CA LEU A 76 1.06 -11.58 -19.89
C LEU A 76 1.49 -12.84 -19.11
N PHE A 77 1.57 -12.75 -17.78
CA PHE A 77 1.89 -13.92 -16.96
C PHE A 77 0.77 -14.95 -16.99
N ALA A 78 -0.50 -14.53 -16.92
CA ALA A 78 -1.66 -15.42 -16.97
C ALA A 78 -1.78 -16.25 -18.26
N GLU A 79 -1.08 -15.89 -19.34
CA GLU A 79 -0.97 -16.74 -20.54
C GLU A 79 -0.10 -17.99 -20.32
N ARG A 80 0.84 -17.95 -19.37
CA ARG A 80 1.84 -19.01 -19.12
C ARG A 80 1.67 -19.69 -17.76
N MET A 81 0.94 -19.09 -16.85
CA MET A 81 0.61 -19.64 -15.53
C MET A 81 -0.88 -19.49 -15.24
N SER A 82 -1.39 -20.21 -14.24
CA SER A 82 -2.77 -20.00 -13.81
C SER A 82 -2.96 -18.57 -13.28
N TYR A 83 -4.15 -18.01 -13.48
CA TYR A 83 -4.49 -16.67 -13.02
C TYR A 83 -4.22 -16.47 -11.51
N ALA A 84 -4.54 -17.47 -10.68
CA ALA A 84 -4.26 -17.44 -9.24
C ALA A 84 -2.75 -17.36 -8.92
N MET A 85 -1.90 -18.03 -9.71
CA MET A 85 -0.44 -17.92 -9.56
C MET A 85 0.06 -16.53 -9.96
N ALA A 86 -0.45 -15.97 -11.06
CA ALA A 86 -0.09 -14.62 -11.49
C ALA A 86 -0.49 -13.57 -10.44
N MET A 87 -1.74 -13.62 -9.94
CA MET A 87 -2.24 -12.74 -8.89
C MET A 87 -1.45 -12.83 -7.59
N SER A 88 -1.18 -14.06 -7.13
CA SER A 88 -0.46 -14.28 -5.87
C SER A 88 1.00 -13.83 -5.94
N ALA A 89 1.68 -14.07 -7.06
CA ALA A 89 3.05 -13.60 -7.30
C ALA A 89 3.12 -12.07 -7.35
N THR A 90 2.17 -11.42 -8.02
CA THR A 90 2.04 -9.97 -8.06
C THR A 90 1.82 -9.40 -6.65
N ALA A 91 0.85 -9.93 -5.91
CA ALA A 91 0.56 -9.49 -4.54
C ALA A 91 1.76 -9.65 -3.60
N ALA A 92 2.44 -10.81 -3.65
CA ALA A 92 3.63 -11.07 -2.86
C ALA A 92 4.76 -10.08 -3.18
N THR A 93 4.99 -9.78 -4.47
CA THR A 93 5.99 -8.82 -4.92
C THR A 93 5.69 -7.40 -4.41
N VAL A 94 4.44 -6.96 -4.54
CA VAL A 94 4.01 -5.63 -4.06
C VAL A 94 4.15 -5.52 -2.55
N PHE A 95 3.71 -6.52 -1.78
CA PHE A 95 3.83 -6.47 -0.34
C PHE A 95 5.29 -6.57 0.15
N ALA A 96 6.13 -7.38 -0.50
CA ALA A 96 7.55 -7.43 -0.19
C ALA A 96 8.22 -6.08 -0.45
N GLY A 97 7.93 -5.46 -1.59
CA GLY A 97 8.40 -4.10 -1.91
C GLY A 97 7.92 -3.06 -0.89
N ALA A 98 6.65 -3.13 -0.49
CA ALA A 98 6.10 -2.23 0.54
C ALA A 98 6.78 -2.44 1.90
N ILE A 99 7.01 -3.69 2.33
CA ILE A 99 7.74 -3.99 3.57
C ILE A 99 9.16 -3.44 3.52
N LEU A 100 9.87 -3.63 2.41
CA LEU A 100 11.22 -3.09 2.22
C LEU A 100 11.22 -1.56 2.29
N MET A 101 10.28 -0.90 1.61
CA MET A 101 10.17 0.57 1.63
C MET A 101 9.82 1.09 3.03
N THR A 102 8.94 0.42 3.76
CA THR A 102 8.62 0.78 5.15
C THR A 102 9.83 0.55 6.06
N ALA A 103 10.57 -0.54 5.90
CA ALA A 103 11.73 -0.86 6.73
C ALA A 103 12.92 0.09 6.49
N LEU A 104 13.09 0.58 5.26
CA LEU A 104 14.15 1.51 4.87
C LEU A 104 13.74 2.98 4.99
N GLY A 105 12.45 3.25 5.21
CA GLY A 105 11.88 4.60 5.26
C GLY A 105 12.46 5.44 6.40
N ARG A 106 12.79 6.70 6.13
CA ARG A 106 13.29 7.64 7.14
C ARG A 106 12.12 8.23 7.91
N GLU A 107 12.08 7.99 9.23
CA GLU A 107 11.12 8.63 10.13
C GLU A 107 11.65 10.00 10.58
N LYS A 108 10.89 11.08 10.39
CA LYS A 108 11.11 12.34 11.13
C LYS A 108 10.47 12.20 12.52
N ARG A 109 11.27 11.82 13.51
CA ARG A 109 10.82 11.78 14.91
C ARG A 109 10.84 13.19 15.52
N GLY A 110 9.74 13.60 16.16
CA GLY A 110 9.71 14.81 17.00
C GLY A 110 9.13 16.08 16.39
N ILE A 111 8.21 15.99 15.41
CA ILE A 111 7.55 17.18 14.85
C ILE A 111 6.42 17.63 15.81
N HIS A 112 6.55 18.82 16.40
CA HIS A 112 5.44 19.49 17.07
C HIS A 112 4.49 20.08 16.03
N PHE A 113 3.30 19.52 15.92
CA PHE A 113 2.24 20.10 15.10
C PHE A 113 1.67 21.35 15.79
N GLY A 114 1.82 22.53 15.17
CA GLY A 114 1.19 23.78 15.62
C GLY A 114 2.07 24.72 16.45
N GLY A 115 3.22 25.16 15.92
CA GLY A 115 4.03 26.23 16.53
C GLY A 115 3.49 27.63 16.20
N GLU A 116 2.95 28.30 17.23
CA GLU A 116 2.61 29.73 17.39
C GLU A 116 1.86 30.46 16.25
N MET A 117 0.53 30.56 16.42
CA MET A 117 -0.19 31.75 15.92
C MET A 117 0.29 32.96 16.74
N ILE A 118 1.17 33.78 16.15
CA ILE A 118 1.39 35.14 16.65
C ILE A 118 0.14 35.95 16.27
N ILE A 119 -0.81 36.00 17.20
CA ILE A 119 -1.88 37.00 17.19
C ILE A 119 -1.21 38.29 17.64
N ASN A 120 -0.85 39.16 16.71
CA ASN A 120 -0.35 40.49 17.03
C ASN A 120 -1.57 41.42 17.07
N GLU A 121 -1.92 41.88 18.27
CA GLU A 121 -2.84 43.00 18.50
C GLU A 121 -2.24 44.32 17.99
#